data_AF-A0A7L4NL15-F1
#
_entry.id   AF-A0A7L4NL15-F1
#
_cell.length_a   1.000
_cell.length_b   1.000
_cell.length_c   1.000
_cell.angle_alpha   90.00
_cell.angle_beta   90.00
_cell.angle_gamma   90.00
#
_symmetry.space_group_name_H-M   'P 1'
#
loop_
_entity.id
_entity.type
_entity.pdbx_description
1 polymer ?
#
loop_
_entity_poly.entity_id
_entity_poly.type
_entity_poly.pdbx_seq_one_letter_code
_entity_poly.pdbx_strand_id
1 'polypeptide(L)'
;MNEQWDVGRALALSGLFRVLQGAGRACAAPFLTLYLWYLGLPASLVGVVAAAQYLAAALWAPLCSRSPGDRRKRQLLVTSSLLASVGVSLLLTLIPPANQDAVVRYCNASQQPGDQEAATVVPSPITRSYSVLTVSPRKGIAGGDSNGYLDGPSDWMTSVEAFNWETREPEMLVSYSPPLHGLEKESSLSSAAVGLAEESLYATQSDELFLPTTLPTVGDAHVPGILSDQEKDSQDTGFRTLQNIFWNRDNQVFLMALGAVVVWQLLATSLEWTVDENLYEYLDFVDATDRYGRLWIWSSLGASVGASGIAVLVDQLNCNLGGVTTRLAVHFYASAILTILSSLLAVAFPIHVPRKSSRANKTAKALGLLWSDRRAVLSAVTLCLAGAAASTGHNYLFWQLQDRGSSELYMGLSVAVGLLGEVFLSFFKRKLLRTLSRSKIVAVGVSLLAVQLLCYSFLWTPWLVLLIQILAACSSSALWWVVSMTVDDLATPGMERSLHAVLWDLCHGGGVSLGSLAGGFVVEHFGLAVLYRACCLCLVLWLFLFLIIQSKLPQQRKINYSSLLAADLSDVSYSDEENERD
;
A
#
# COMPACT_ATOMS: atom_id res chain seq x y z
N MET A 1 36.24 18.49 -31.74
CA MET A 1 34.89 19.07 -31.98
C MET A 1 34.18 19.07 -30.65
N ASN A 2 34.02 20.24 -30.03
CA ASN A 2 33.33 20.39 -28.76
C ASN A 2 31.85 20.09 -28.99
N GLU A 3 31.36 18.94 -28.54
CA GLU A 3 29.93 18.75 -28.35
C GLU A 3 29.48 19.78 -27.32
N GLN A 4 28.84 20.83 -27.80
CA GLN A 4 28.22 21.84 -26.95
C GLN A 4 27.02 21.15 -26.30
N TRP A 5 27.21 20.73 -25.05
CA TRP A 5 26.20 20.02 -24.29
C TRP A 5 24.96 20.90 -24.14
N ASP A 6 23.89 20.52 -24.82
CA ASP A 6 22.64 21.26 -24.82
C ASP A 6 21.85 20.95 -23.53
N VAL A 7 22.27 21.61 -22.44
CA VAL A 7 21.78 21.39 -21.08
C VAL A 7 20.27 21.59 -20.98
N GLY A 8 19.72 22.53 -21.76
CA GLY A 8 18.29 22.78 -21.84
C GLY A 8 17.53 21.57 -22.39
N ARG A 9 18.03 20.97 -23.47
CA ARG A 9 17.44 19.76 -24.07
C ARG A 9 17.51 18.56 -23.13
N ALA A 10 18.63 18.37 -22.44
CA ALA A 10 18.80 17.28 -21.47
C ALA A 10 17.86 17.42 -20.27
N LEU A 11 17.69 18.63 -19.75
CA LEU A 11 16.74 18.93 -18.66
C LEU A 11 15.29 18.75 -19.11
N ALA A 12 14.94 19.17 -20.32
CA ALA A 12 13.60 18.99 -20.87
C ALA A 12 13.24 17.51 -21.05
N LEU A 13 14.16 16.71 -21.62
CA LEU A 13 13.98 15.26 -21.77
C LEU A 13 13.85 14.57 -20.39
N SER A 14 14.68 14.97 -19.43
CA SER A 14 14.65 14.41 -18.08
C SER A 14 13.38 14.78 -17.32
N GLY A 15 12.91 16.02 -17.49
CA GLY A 15 11.63 16.48 -16.96
C GLY A 15 10.47 15.68 -17.54
N LEU A 16 10.41 15.53 -18.87
CA LEU A 16 9.36 14.76 -19.54
C LEU A 16 9.36 13.28 -19.12
N PHE A 17 10.54 12.65 -19.03
CA PHE A 17 10.67 11.28 -18.54
C PHE A 17 10.11 11.15 -17.11
N ARG A 18 10.46 12.07 -16.20
CA ARG A 18 9.95 12.08 -14.81
C ARG A 18 8.44 12.36 -14.73
N VAL A 19 7.89 13.19 -15.61
CA VAL A 19 6.44 13.43 -15.71
C VAL A 19 5.72 12.13 -16.05
N LEU A 20 6.16 11.42 -17.10
CA LEU A 20 5.54 10.18 -17.52
C LEU A 20 5.67 9.07 -16.47
N GLN A 21 6.85 8.93 -15.88
CA GLN A 21 7.09 7.93 -14.84
C GLN A 21 6.28 8.23 -13.57
N GLY A 22 6.20 9.51 -13.17
CA GLY A 22 5.36 9.96 -12.07
C GLY A 22 3.88 9.66 -12.34
N ALA A 23 3.40 9.99 -13.54
CA ALA A 23 2.02 9.70 -13.96
C ALA A 23 1.72 8.20 -13.92
N GLY A 24 2.57 7.36 -14.54
CA GLY A 24 2.37 5.91 -14.59
C GLY A 24 2.29 5.28 -13.21
N ARG A 25 3.15 5.70 -12.28
CA ARG A 25 3.12 5.20 -10.90
C ARG A 25 1.89 5.64 -10.13
N ALA A 26 1.52 6.90 -10.24
CA ALA A 26 0.35 7.43 -9.54
C ALA A 26 -0.96 6.81 -10.05
N CYS A 27 -0.98 6.28 -11.28
CA CYS A 27 -2.13 5.55 -11.79
C CYS A 27 -2.37 4.21 -11.10
N ALA A 28 -1.32 3.47 -10.71
CA ALA A 28 -1.45 2.10 -10.19
C ALA A 28 -1.10 1.96 -8.70
N ALA A 29 -0.05 2.64 -8.22
CA ALA A 29 0.46 2.45 -6.86
C ALA A 29 -0.58 2.70 -5.75
N PRO A 30 -1.38 3.79 -5.74
CA PRO A 30 -2.32 4.02 -4.65
C PRO A 30 -3.54 3.09 -4.71
N PHE A 31 -3.81 2.47 -5.87
CA PHE A 31 -4.90 1.51 -6.05
C PHE A 31 -4.48 0.05 -5.81
N LEU A 32 -3.19 -0.20 -5.57
CA LEU A 32 -2.66 -1.56 -5.41
C LEU A 32 -3.28 -2.29 -4.21
N THR A 33 -3.38 -1.63 -3.06
CA THR A 33 -3.96 -2.22 -1.84
C THR A 33 -5.46 -2.50 -2.00
N LEU A 34 -6.17 -1.61 -2.69
CA LEU A 34 -7.56 -1.81 -3.08
C LEU A 34 -7.71 -3.01 -4.02
N TYR A 35 -6.77 -3.18 -4.96
CA TYR A 35 -6.76 -4.32 -5.89
C TYR A 35 -6.49 -5.65 -5.18
N LEU A 36 -5.55 -5.68 -4.24
CA LEU A 36 -5.29 -6.87 -3.43
C LEU A 36 -6.50 -7.25 -2.57
N TRP A 37 -7.20 -6.26 -2.01
CA TRP A 37 -8.45 -6.48 -1.31
C TRP A 37 -9.55 -7.03 -2.24
N TYR A 38 -9.66 -6.49 -3.45
CA TYR A 38 -10.60 -6.97 -4.48
C TYR A 38 -10.34 -8.42 -4.90
N LEU A 39 -9.07 -8.86 -4.93
CA LEU A 39 -8.71 -10.27 -5.17
C LEU A 39 -9.21 -11.21 -4.06
N GLY A 40 -9.77 -10.70 -2.96
CA GLY A 40 -10.31 -11.48 -1.85
C GLY A 40 -9.30 -11.71 -0.71
N LEU A 41 -8.17 -11.02 -0.71
CA LEU A 41 -7.15 -11.18 0.33
C LEU A 41 -7.59 -10.51 1.64
N PRO A 42 -7.41 -11.19 2.80
CA PRO A 42 -7.63 -10.59 4.12
C PRO A 42 -6.65 -9.45 4.39
N ALA A 43 -7.04 -8.52 5.27
CA ALA A 43 -6.27 -7.30 5.54
C ALA A 43 -4.84 -7.55 6.05
N SER A 44 -4.60 -8.63 6.82
CA SER A 44 -3.25 -9.02 7.24
C SER A 44 -2.36 -9.35 6.05
N LEU A 45 -2.84 -10.14 5.09
CA LEU A 45 -2.09 -10.51 3.90
C LEU A 45 -1.81 -9.30 3.00
N VAL A 46 -2.79 -8.39 2.84
CA VAL A 46 -2.56 -7.11 2.15
C VAL A 46 -1.46 -6.29 2.84
N GLY A 47 -1.49 -6.22 4.18
CA GLY A 47 -0.45 -5.58 4.98
C GLY A 47 0.94 -6.21 4.83
N VAL A 48 1.01 -7.55 4.71
CA VAL A 48 2.25 -8.29 4.44
C VAL A 48 2.79 -7.96 3.05
N VAL A 49 1.95 -7.93 2.01
CA VAL A 49 2.37 -7.56 0.64
C VAL A 49 2.90 -6.13 0.61
N ALA A 50 2.18 -5.19 1.22
CA ALA A 50 2.62 -3.79 1.33
C ALA A 50 3.95 -3.68 2.10
N ALA A 51 4.09 -4.36 3.24
CA ALA A 51 5.34 -4.36 4.00
C ALA A 51 6.52 -4.92 3.21
N ALA A 52 6.31 -6.04 2.50
CA ALA A 52 7.30 -6.69 1.66
C ALA A 52 7.74 -5.79 0.50
N GLN A 53 6.81 -5.04 -0.10
CA GLN A 53 7.12 -4.04 -1.13
C GLN A 53 8.13 -3.01 -0.59
N TYR A 54 7.82 -2.35 0.54
CA TYR A 54 8.70 -1.34 1.10
C TYR A 54 10.06 -1.91 1.58
N LEU A 55 10.08 -3.13 2.13
CA LEU A 55 11.33 -3.80 2.52
C LEU A 55 12.19 -4.16 1.29
N ALA A 56 11.56 -4.69 0.24
CA ALA A 56 12.25 -5.01 -1.00
C ALA A 56 12.91 -3.77 -1.61
N ALA A 57 12.22 -2.63 -1.59
CA ALA A 57 12.77 -1.35 -2.05
C ALA A 57 14.01 -0.94 -1.24
N ALA A 58 13.92 -1.02 0.08
CA ALA A 58 14.99 -0.62 0.99
C ALA A 58 16.25 -1.51 0.83
N LEU A 59 16.05 -2.83 0.81
CA LEU A 59 17.14 -3.79 0.67
C LEU A 59 17.80 -3.75 -0.71
N TRP A 60 17.03 -3.41 -1.75
CA TRP A 60 17.51 -3.42 -3.13
C TRP A 60 18.27 -2.14 -3.53
N ALA A 61 17.88 -0.98 -2.98
CA ALA A 61 18.55 0.30 -3.24
C ALA A 61 20.08 0.27 -3.09
N PRO A 62 20.69 -0.28 -2.01
CA PRO A 62 22.15 -0.37 -1.90
C PRO A 62 22.76 -1.37 -2.88
N LEU A 63 22.03 -2.40 -3.31
CA LEU A 63 22.52 -3.39 -4.30
C LEU A 63 22.61 -2.78 -5.70
N CYS A 64 21.66 -1.92 -6.07
CA CYS A 64 21.69 -1.16 -7.33
C CYS A 64 22.92 -0.26 -7.48
N SER A 65 23.57 0.09 -6.37
CA SER A 65 24.83 0.85 -6.38
C SER A 65 26.00 0.14 -7.07
N ARG A 66 25.92 -1.18 -7.28
CA ARG A 66 26.89 -1.98 -8.05
C ARG A 66 26.61 -2.01 -9.56
N SER A 67 25.95 -0.98 -10.07
CA SER A 67 25.55 -0.88 -11.48
C SER A 67 26.75 -0.99 -12.44
N PRO A 68 26.55 -1.61 -13.62
CA PRO A 68 27.63 -1.92 -14.55
C PRO A 68 28.38 -0.65 -14.99
N GLY A 69 29.70 -0.74 -15.12
CA GLY A 69 30.57 0.38 -15.52
C GLY A 69 30.52 0.74 -17.01
N ASP A 70 29.57 0.19 -17.77
CA ASP A 70 29.47 0.37 -19.22
C ASP A 70 28.14 1.05 -19.58
N ARG A 71 28.21 2.11 -20.40
CA ARG A 71 27.06 2.89 -20.87
C ARG A 71 26.00 2.01 -21.51
N ARG A 72 26.42 1.05 -22.37
CA ARG A 72 25.48 0.16 -23.08
C ARG A 72 24.75 -0.77 -22.12
N LYS A 73 25.45 -1.25 -21.08
CA LYS A 73 24.87 -2.12 -20.05
C LYS A 73 23.89 -1.37 -19.14
N ARG A 74 24.17 -0.11 -18.79
CA ARG A 74 23.24 0.74 -18.03
C ARG A 74 21.97 1.05 -18.83
N GLN A 75 22.12 1.36 -20.11
CA GLN A 75 20.97 1.60 -20.98
C GLN A 75 20.10 0.35 -21.11
N LEU A 76 20.73 -0.81 -21.30
CA LEU A 76 20.04 -2.09 -21.34
C LEU A 76 19.36 -2.43 -20.00
N LEU A 77 19.97 -2.09 -18.86
CA LEU A 77 19.36 -2.24 -17.54
C LEU A 77 18.10 -1.37 -17.39
N VAL A 78 18.14 -0.11 -17.81
CA VAL A 78 16.99 0.81 -17.75
C VAL A 78 15.86 0.33 -18.64
N THR A 79 16.13 -0.01 -19.91
CA THR A 79 15.10 -0.44 -20.85
C THR A 79 14.53 -1.81 -20.50
N SER A 80 15.36 -2.76 -20.07
CA SER A 80 14.88 -4.07 -19.60
C SER A 80 14.04 -3.96 -18.33
N SER A 81 14.43 -3.10 -17.38
CA SER A 81 13.64 -2.88 -16.16
C SER A 81 12.28 -2.27 -16.46
N LEU A 82 12.20 -1.32 -17.40
CA LEU A 82 10.94 -0.73 -17.87
C LEU A 82 10.04 -1.76 -18.55
N LEU A 83 10.57 -2.53 -19.49
CA LEU A 83 9.82 -3.58 -20.21
C LEU A 83 9.36 -4.69 -19.26
N ALA A 84 10.22 -5.12 -18.34
CA ALA A 84 9.88 -6.10 -17.33
C ALA A 84 8.80 -5.57 -16.37
N SER A 85 8.89 -4.28 -15.98
CA SER A 85 7.85 -3.64 -15.16
C SER A 85 6.51 -3.76 -15.87
N VAL A 86 6.41 -3.34 -17.14
CA VAL A 86 5.18 -3.46 -17.95
C VAL A 86 4.65 -4.89 -17.94
N GLY A 87 5.50 -5.88 -18.17
CA GLY A 87 5.11 -7.30 -18.12
C GLY A 87 4.52 -7.72 -16.78
N VAL A 88 5.13 -7.30 -15.67
CA VAL A 88 4.67 -7.64 -14.31
C VAL A 88 3.36 -6.93 -13.95
N SER A 89 3.17 -5.66 -14.34
CA SER A 89 1.87 -4.98 -14.15
C SER A 89 0.74 -5.65 -14.91
N LEU A 90 1.01 -6.09 -16.15
CA LEU A 90 0.01 -6.81 -16.94
C LEU A 90 -0.25 -8.20 -16.35
N LEU A 91 0.78 -8.87 -15.84
CA LEU A 91 0.65 -10.17 -15.16
C LEU A 91 -0.25 -10.07 -13.92
N LEU A 92 -0.16 -8.98 -13.15
CA LEU A 92 -1.07 -8.71 -12.02
C LEU A 92 -2.54 -8.72 -12.46
N THR A 93 -2.87 -8.16 -13.63
CA THR A 93 -4.25 -8.15 -14.14
C THR A 93 -4.78 -9.52 -14.56
N LEU A 94 -3.90 -10.50 -14.79
CA LEU A 94 -4.28 -11.86 -15.17
C LEU A 94 -4.58 -12.76 -13.96
N ILE A 95 -4.33 -12.29 -12.73
CA ILE A 95 -4.60 -13.06 -11.52
C ILE A 95 -6.12 -13.11 -11.30
N PRO A 96 -6.75 -14.31 -11.34
CA PRO A 96 -8.19 -14.41 -11.12
C PRO A 96 -8.53 -14.08 -9.65
N PRO A 97 -9.68 -13.40 -9.39
CA PRO A 97 -10.11 -13.13 -8.03
C PRO A 97 -10.39 -14.44 -7.29
N ALA A 98 -9.98 -14.52 -6.02
CA ALA A 98 -10.17 -15.73 -5.22
C ALA A 98 -11.65 -16.00 -4.93
N ASN A 99 -12.49 -14.95 -4.91
CA ASN A 99 -13.91 -15.03 -4.60
C ASN A 99 -14.77 -14.18 -5.56
N GLN A 100 -15.79 -14.79 -6.18
CA GLN A 100 -16.65 -14.11 -7.17
C GLN A 100 -17.63 -13.11 -6.53
N ASP A 101 -17.98 -13.28 -5.25
CA ASP A 101 -18.92 -12.40 -4.54
C ASP A 101 -18.35 -10.99 -4.25
N ALA A 102 -17.02 -10.88 -4.15
CA ALA A 102 -16.34 -9.60 -3.97
C ALA A 102 -16.51 -8.69 -5.21
N VAL A 103 -16.61 -9.30 -6.41
CA VAL A 103 -16.79 -8.61 -7.69
C VAL A 103 -18.13 -7.89 -7.74
N VAL A 104 -19.21 -8.53 -7.27
CA VAL A 104 -20.57 -7.97 -7.28
C VAL A 104 -20.71 -6.80 -6.31
N ARG A 105 -20.09 -6.88 -5.11
CA ARG A 105 -20.14 -5.80 -4.12
C ARG A 105 -19.41 -4.54 -4.58
N TYR A 106 -18.25 -4.69 -5.24
CA TYR A 106 -17.48 -3.54 -5.76
C TYR A 106 -18.30 -2.73 -6.78
N CYS A 107 -19.00 -3.43 -7.68
CA CYS A 107 -19.82 -2.81 -8.71
C CYS A 107 -21.07 -2.12 -8.14
N ASN A 108 -21.80 -2.77 -7.21
CA ASN A 108 -23.00 -2.20 -6.60
C ASN A 108 -22.72 -0.93 -5.79
N ALA A 109 -21.60 -0.88 -5.04
CA ALA A 109 -21.21 0.31 -4.28
C ALA A 109 -20.85 1.51 -5.18
N SER A 110 -20.35 1.25 -6.39
CA SER A 110 -20.00 2.31 -7.35
C SER A 110 -21.17 2.82 -8.19
N GLN A 111 -22.30 2.10 -8.22
CA GLN A 111 -23.49 2.41 -9.04
C GLN A 111 -24.62 3.12 -8.27
N GLN A 112 -24.41 3.57 -7.02
CA GLN A 112 -25.36 4.43 -6.32
C GLN A 112 -24.94 5.92 -6.35
N PRO A 113 -25.12 6.65 -7.46
CA PRO A 113 -25.17 8.10 -7.44
C PRO A 113 -26.62 8.52 -7.20
N GLY A 114 -27.02 8.78 -5.95
CA GLY A 114 -28.17 9.70 -5.75
C GLY A 114 -29.21 9.47 -4.65
N ASP A 115 -29.07 8.56 -3.68
CA ASP A 115 -30.03 8.49 -2.57
C ASP A 115 -29.35 8.82 -1.23
N GLN A 116 -29.11 10.12 -1.00
CA GLN A 116 -28.71 10.65 0.30
C GLN A 116 -29.73 11.69 0.78
N GLU A 117 -30.91 11.21 1.16
CA GLU A 117 -31.70 11.81 2.23
C GLU A 117 -32.34 10.67 3.05
N ALA A 118 -32.06 10.67 4.36
CA ALA A 118 -32.55 9.76 5.39
C ALA A 118 -32.00 8.31 5.40
N ALA A 119 -30.89 8.10 6.12
CA ALA A 119 -30.70 6.90 6.96
C ALA A 119 -29.58 7.10 7.99
N THR A 120 -29.95 7.61 9.16
CA THR A 120 -29.21 7.39 10.42
C THR A 120 -29.32 5.91 10.79
N VAL A 121 -28.43 5.05 10.30
CA VAL A 121 -28.20 3.71 10.87
C VAL A 121 -26.71 3.37 10.81
N VAL A 122 -26.16 3.10 11.98
CA VAL A 122 -24.78 2.62 12.21
C VAL A 122 -24.67 1.17 11.73
N PRO A 123 -23.68 0.78 10.92
CA PRO A 123 -23.39 -0.64 10.69
C PRO A 123 -22.57 -1.21 11.85
N SER A 124 -23.10 -2.24 12.50
CA SER A 124 -22.45 -3.05 13.55
C SER A 124 -21.33 -3.95 12.99
N PRO A 125 -20.32 -4.33 13.79
CA PRO A 125 -19.20 -5.15 13.34
C PRO A 125 -19.59 -6.61 13.04
N ILE A 126 -18.94 -7.16 12.01
CA ILE A 126 -19.11 -8.52 11.48
C ILE A 126 -18.72 -9.56 12.55
N THR A 127 -19.71 -10.27 13.10
CA THR A 127 -19.49 -11.50 13.86
C THR A 127 -19.70 -12.68 12.91
N ARG A 128 -18.68 -13.52 12.69
CA ARG A 128 -18.82 -14.79 11.96
C ARG A 128 -19.76 -15.71 12.73
N SER A 129 -20.98 -15.93 12.24
CA SER A 129 -21.89 -16.94 12.75
C SER A 129 -21.48 -18.32 12.21
N TYR A 130 -20.97 -19.18 13.09
CA TYR A 130 -20.87 -20.61 12.83
C TYR A 130 -22.21 -21.25 13.23
N SER A 131 -22.96 -21.81 12.28
CA SER A 131 -24.14 -22.62 12.58
C SER A 131 -23.71 -23.97 13.12
N VAL A 132 -23.89 -24.18 14.42
CA VAL A 132 -23.72 -25.49 15.06
C VAL A 132 -25.06 -26.22 15.00
N LEU A 133 -25.13 -27.28 14.19
CA LEU A 133 -26.25 -28.23 14.18
C LEU A 133 -26.16 -29.14 15.41
N THR A 134 -26.93 -28.85 16.46
CA THR A 134 -27.15 -29.78 17.57
C THR A 134 -28.39 -30.63 17.30
N VAL A 135 -28.19 -31.91 16.98
CA VAL A 135 -29.25 -32.94 16.96
C VAL A 135 -29.46 -33.45 18.40
N SER A 136 -30.70 -33.41 18.89
CA SER A 136 -31.10 -34.05 20.15
C SER A 136 -32.16 -35.12 19.88
N PRO A 137 -32.08 -36.32 20.48
CA PRO A 137 -33.03 -37.39 20.21
C PRO A 137 -34.32 -37.19 21.02
N ARG A 138 -35.49 -37.35 20.37
CA ARG A 138 -36.79 -37.31 21.03
C ARG A 138 -37.24 -38.73 21.41
N LYS A 139 -37.53 -38.92 22.70
CA LYS A 139 -38.11 -40.12 23.31
C LYS A 139 -39.63 -40.12 23.04
N GLY A 140 -40.15 -41.21 22.48
CA GLY A 140 -41.59 -41.37 22.21
C GLY A 140 -42.39 -41.84 23.44
N ILE A 141 -43.66 -41.45 23.51
CA ILE A 141 -44.74 -42.12 24.27
C ILE A 141 -46.05 -41.98 23.47
N ALA A 142 -46.85 -43.05 23.50
CA ALA A 142 -48.00 -43.37 22.65
C ALA A 142 -49.39 -43.01 23.25
N GLY A 143 -50.41 -43.14 22.38
CA GLY A 143 -51.85 -43.24 22.69
C GLY A 143 -52.68 -42.13 22.01
N GLY A 144 -53.81 -42.34 21.33
CA GLY A 144 -54.62 -43.50 20.98
C GLY A 144 -55.92 -42.99 20.30
N ASP A 145 -56.39 -43.70 19.27
CA ASP A 145 -57.74 -43.88 18.71
C ASP A 145 -58.65 -42.72 18.21
N SER A 146 -58.88 -42.70 16.88
CA SER A 146 -60.11 -43.15 16.17
C SER A 146 -60.67 -42.26 15.04
N ASN A 147 -60.75 -42.89 13.85
CA ASN A 147 -61.69 -42.82 12.71
C ASN A 147 -62.00 -41.51 11.93
N GLY A 148 -61.81 -41.57 10.60
CA GLY A 148 -62.59 -40.82 9.60
C GLY A 148 -61.86 -40.57 8.26
N TYR A 149 -62.45 -41.01 7.15
CA TYR A 149 -61.91 -41.11 5.78
C TYR A 149 -61.85 -39.79 4.95
N LEU A 150 -60.88 -39.74 4.01
CA LEU A 150 -60.83 -39.09 2.66
C LEU A 150 -60.12 -37.73 2.40
N ASP A 151 -59.22 -37.84 1.41
CA ASP A 151 -58.76 -36.90 0.35
C ASP A 151 -57.79 -35.74 0.63
N GLY A 152 -56.65 -35.81 -0.09
CA GLY A 152 -55.99 -34.67 -0.75
C GLY A 152 -54.86 -33.98 0.03
N PRO A 153 -53.71 -33.66 -0.61
CA PRO A 153 -52.51 -33.19 0.08
C PRO A 153 -52.59 -31.68 0.35
N SER A 154 -52.50 -31.28 1.62
CA SER A 154 -52.40 -29.87 2.01
C SER A 154 -51.04 -29.57 2.62
N ASP A 155 -50.37 -28.59 2.00
CA ASP A 155 -49.33 -27.72 2.53
C ASP A 155 -49.26 -27.64 4.07
N TRP A 156 -48.05 -27.78 4.60
CA TRP A 156 -47.70 -27.08 5.84
C TRP A 156 -46.39 -26.32 5.66
N MET A 157 -46.56 -25.00 5.67
CA MET A 157 -45.54 -24.00 5.96
C MET A 157 -44.79 -24.35 7.26
N THR A 158 -43.47 -24.36 7.22
CA THR A 158 -42.65 -24.05 8.40
C THR A 158 -42.49 -22.54 8.48
N SER A 159 -43.25 -21.92 9.37
CA SER A 159 -42.99 -20.58 9.88
C SER A 159 -41.72 -20.58 10.74
N VAL A 160 -40.84 -19.62 10.50
CA VAL A 160 -39.75 -19.28 11.43
C VAL A 160 -40.04 -17.87 11.91
N GLU A 161 -40.52 -17.75 13.14
CA GLU A 161 -40.56 -16.48 13.86
C GLU A 161 -39.14 -16.18 14.39
N ALA A 162 -38.62 -15.02 14.04
CA ALA A 162 -37.38 -14.49 14.59
C ALA A 162 -37.67 -13.80 15.93
N PHE A 163 -37.03 -14.26 17.00
CA PHE A 163 -37.11 -13.66 18.33
C PHE A 163 -36.02 -12.59 18.48
N ASN A 164 -36.43 -11.31 18.53
CA ASN A 164 -35.53 -10.18 18.77
C ASN A 164 -35.40 -9.93 20.29
N TRP A 165 -34.19 -10.07 20.84
CA TRP A 165 -33.95 -10.08 22.30
C TRP A 165 -33.89 -8.68 22.95
N GLU A 166 -34.19 -7.62 22.21
CA GLU A 166 -33.96 -6.24 22.67
C GLU A 166 -35.19 -5.30 22.66
N THR A 167 -36.39 -5.74 22.23
CA THR A 167 -37.59 -4.86 22.22
C THR A 167 -38.95 -5.46 22.60
N ARG A 168 -39.07 -6.77 22.86
CA ARG A 168 -40.23 -7.40 23.53
C ARG A 168 -41.66 -7.06 23.03
N GLU A 169 -41.91 -6.71 21.76
CA GLU A 169 -43.26 -6.76 21.12
C GLU A 169 -43.19 -7.08 19.60
N PRO A 170 -44.25 -7.66 18.97
CA PRO A 170 -44.22 -8.22 17.62
C PRO A 170 -44.79 -7.29 16.53
N GLU A 171 -44.17 -7.20 15.34
CA GLU A 171 -44.76 -6.55 14.15
C GLU A 171 -44.62 -7.39 12.85
N MET A 172 -45.64 -7.22 12.00
CA MET A 172 -46.19 -8.10 10.97
C MET A 172 -45.67 -7.75 9.56
N LEU A 173 -45.31 -8.73 8.73
CA LEU A 173 -44.69 -8.52 7.40
C LEU A 173 -45.72 -8.67 6.26
N VAL A 174 -45.85 -7.63 5.43
CA VAL A 174 -46.70 -7.57 4.23
C VAL A 174 -46.03 -8.26 3.05
N SER A 175 -46.75 -9.18 2.39
CA SER A 175 -46.35 -9.92 1.19
C SER A 175 -46.69 -9.14 -0.09
N TYR A 176 -45.72 -8.99 -1.00
CA TYR A 176 -45.97 -8.57 -2.39
C TYR A 176 -45.46 -9.64 -3.37
N SER A 177 -46.36 -10.10 -4.24
CA SER A 177 -46.17 -11.07 -5.31
C SER A 177 -45.99 -10.37 -6.68
N PRO A 178 -45.23 -10.94 -7.64
CA PRO A 178 -45.11 -10.40 -9.00
C PRO A 178 -46.24 -10.90 -9.92
N PRO A 179 -46.78 -10.09 -10.85
CA PRO A 179 -47.82 -10.54 -11.77
C PRO A 179 -47.24 -11.13 -13.07
N LEU A 180 -47.91 -12.18 -13.56
CA LEU A 180 -47.74 -12.79 -14.87
C LEU A 180 -48.99 -12.51 -15.73
N HIS A 181 -48.81 -11.94 -16.90
CA HIS A 181 -49.76 -11.81 -18.03
C HIS A 181 -48.87 -11.55 -19.26
N GLY A 182 -49.06 -12.07 -20.47
CA GLY A 182 -50.08 -12.89 -21.10
C GLY A 182 -49.79 -12.81 -22.61
N LEU A 183 -49.77 -13.97 -23.25
CA LEU A 183 -49.73 -14.28 -24.69
C LEU A 183 -50.08 -13.17 -25.71
N GLU A 184 -49.26 -13.03 -26.76
CA GLU A 184 -49.76 -12.89 -28.14
C GLU A 184 -48.79 -13.52 -29.16
N LYS A 185 -49.37 -14.36 -30.02
CA LYS A 185 -48.86 -14.99 -31.26
C LYS A 185 -48.70 -13.90 -32.35
N GLU A 186 -48.00 -14.02 -33.49
CA GLU A 186 -47.88 -15.16 -34.42
C GLU A 186 -46.86 -14.85 -35.55
N SER A 187 -46.39 -15.91 -36.21
CA SER A 187 -45.89 -15.99 -37.60
C SER A 187 -44.46 -15.43 -37.86
N SER A 188 -43.58 -16.02 -38.65
CA SER A 188 -43.65 -17.19 -39.54
C SER A 188 -42.25 -17.57 -40.05
N LEU A 189 -42.09 -18.89 -40.33
CA LEU A 189 -41.26 -19.54 -41.36
C LEU A 189 -39.73 -19.28 -41.40
N SER A 190 -38.89 -20.31 -41.16
CA SER A 190 -38.43 -21.35 -42.12
C SER A 190 -36.91 -21.17 -42.35
N SER A 191 -36.01 -22.15 -42.47
CA SER A 191 -36.10 -23.57 -42.80
C SER A 191 -34.80 -24.31 -42.38
N ALA A 192 -34.93 -25.64 -42.28
CA ALA A 192 -33.98 -26.69 -42.65
C ALA A 192 -32.74 -26.91 -41.74
N ALA A 193 -32.72 -28.00 -40.97
CA ALA A 193 -32.33 -29.39 -41.31
C ALA A 193 -30.79 -29.56 -41.22
N VAL A 194 -30.22 -30.48 -40.45
CA VAL A 194 -30.19 -31.95 -40.56
C VAL A 194 -29.75 -32.51 -39.19
N GLY A 195 -30.47 -33.46 -38.56
CA GLY A 195 -30.20 -34.92 -38.58
C GLY A 195 -29.13 -35.33 -37.55
N LEU A 196 -29.51 -35.87 -36.37
CA LEU A 196 -29.43 -37.31 -35.96
C LEU A 196 -28.00 -37.89 -36.01
N ALA A 197 -27.45 -38.62 -35.05
CA ALA A 197 -27.88 -39.28 -33.82
C ALA A 197 -26.62 -39.52 -32.94
N GLU A 198 -26.76 -39.68 -31.61
CA GLU A 198 -26.47 -40.92 -30.82
C GLU A 198 -25.33 -40.56 -29.84
N GLU A 199 -25.26 -40.96 -28.57
CA GLU A 199 -25.94 -41.97 -27.76
C GLU A 199 -25.59 -41.71 -26.27
N SER A 200 -26.54 -41.98 -25.35
CA SER A 200 -26.41 -42.60 -23.99
C SER A 200 -25.25 -42.22 -23.02
N LEU A 201 -25.36 -42.23 -21.69
CA LEU A 201 -26.39 -42.56 -20.70
C LEU A 201 -25.91 -42.02 -19.32
N TYR A 202 -26.88 -41.91 -18.40
CA TYR A 202 -26.83 -41.51 -17.00
C TYR A 202 -25.83 -42.23 -16.07
N ALA A 203 -25.44 -41.57 -14.97
CA ALA A 203 -25.61 -42.11 -13.61
C ALA A 203 -25.40 -41.05 -12.52
N THR A 204 -26.46 -40.84 -11.73
CA THR A 204 -26.54 -40.12 -10.45
C THR A 204 -26.11 -41.06 -9.32
N GLN A 205 -25.26 -40.65 -8.35
CA GLN A 205 -25.30 -41.28 -7.01
C GLN A 205 -24.64 -40.43 -5.89
N SER A 206 -25.52 -39.92 -5.01
CA SER A 206 -25.50 -39.87 -3.54
C SER A 206 -24.25 -39.57 -2.70
N ASP A 207 -24.40 -38.55 -1.85
CA ASP A 207 -23.80 -38.37 -0.52
C ASP A 207 -23.82 -39.65 0.34
N GLU A 208 -22.76 -39.89 1.13
CA GLU A 208 -22.82 -40.57 2.43
C GLU A 208 -21.61 -40.16 3.29
N LEU A 209 -21.89 -39.91 4.57
CA LEU A 209 -21.08 -39.25 5.59
C LEU A 209 -20.71 -40.30 6.65
N PHE A 210 -19.42 -40.55 6.95
CA PHE A 210 -19.04 -41.49 8.02
C PHE A 210 -18.00 -40.92 8.99
N LEU A 211 -18.47 -40.70 10.22
CA LEU A 211 -17.70 -40.69 11.47
C LEU A 211 -17.57 -42.14 12.00
N PRO A 212 -16.51 -42.47 12.74
CA PRO A 212 -16.68 -43.47 13.80
C PRO A 212 -16.07 -43.02 15.14
N THR A 213 -16.83 -43.32 16.20
CA THR A 213 -16.34 -43.42 17.59
C THR A 213 -16.61 -44.85 18.05
N THR A 214 -15.64 -45.56 18.64
CA THR A 214 -15.80 -46.46 19.81
C THR A 214 -14.49 -47.17 20.18
N LEU A 215 -14.24 -47.26 21.50
CA LEU A 215 -13.25 -48.08 22.21
C LEU A 215 -13.59 -49.59 22.13
N PRO A 216 -12.61 -50.50 22.36
CA PRO A 216 -12.67 -51.32 23.58
C PRO A 216 -11.31 -51.65 24.25
N THR A 217 -11.44 -52.24 25.44
CA THR A 217 -10.48 -52.60 26.50
C THR A 217 -9.63 -53.89 26.30
N VAL A 218 -8.37 -53.83 26.82
CA VAL A 218 -7.50 -54.85 27.48
C VAL A 218 -7.13 -56.18 26.80
N GLY A 219 -5.82 -56.44 26.68
CA GLY A 219 -5.19 -57.77 26.55
C GLY A 219 -3.70 -57.71 26.15
N ASP A 220 -2.81 -58.14 27.04
CA ASP A 220 -1.34 -58.20 26.89
C ASP A 220 -0.83 -59.08 25.72
N ALA A 221 0.24 -58.66 25.03
CA ALA A 221 1.42 -59.47 24.68
C ALA A 221 2.48 -58.68 23.87
N HIS A 222 3.75 -58.86 24.24
CA HIS A 222 5.00 -58.34 23.67
C HIS A 222 5.17 -58.46 22.14
N VAL A 223 5.58 -57.38 21.47
CA VAL A 223 6.57 -57.36 20.35
C VAL A 223 7.31 -56.02 20.36
N PRO A 224 8.66 -55.97 20.45
CA PRO A 224 9.42 -54.74 20.33
C PRO A 224 9.88 -54.56 18.87
N GLY A 225 9.44 -53.49 18.22
CA GLY A 225 9.96 -53.11 16.92
C GLY A 225 8.96 -52.33 16.09
N ILE A 226 8.83 -51.03 16.39
CA ILE A 226 8.56 -49.93 15.44
C ILE A 226 8.93 -48.66 16.24
N LEU A 227 10.17 -48.22 16.11
CA LEU A 227 10.60 -46.87 16.54
C LEU A 227 11.44 -46.25 15.42
N SER A 228 10.94 -46.38 14.18
CA SER A 228 11.53 -45.75 12.99
C SER A 228 10.48 -45.19 12.02
N ASP A 229 9.22 -45.56 12.14
CA ASP A 229 8.16 -45.07 11.24
C ASP A 229 7.43 -43.83 11.77
N GLN A 230 7.44 -43.60 13.09
CA GLN A 230 6.73 -42.45 13.68
C GLN A 230 7.45 -41.10 13.44
N GLU A 231 8.76 -41.12 13.21
CA GLU A 231 9.51 -39.91 12.89
C GLU A 231 9.40 -39.53 11.40
N LYS A 232 9.26 -40.52 10.51
CA LYS A 232 9.09 -40.31 9.07
C LYS A 232 7.69 -39.82 8.72
N ASP A 233 6.67 -40.28 9.45
CA ASP A 233 5.28 -39.86 9.25
C ASP A 233 4.99 -38.45 9.79
N SER A 234 5.74 -37.98 10.81
CA SER A 234 5.65 -36.61 11.34
C SER A 234 6.25 -35.54 10.40
N GLN A 235 7.30 -35.88 9.66
CA GLN A 235 7.88 -35.00 8.63
C GLN A 235 7.07 -35.01 7.33
N ASP A 236 6.53 -36.16 6.91
CA ASP A 236 5.71 -36.26 5.71
C ASP A 236 4.31 -35.63 5.91
N THR A 237 3.74 -35.73 7.13
CA THR A 237 2.53 -34.97 7.49
C THR A 237 2.81 -33.47 7.58
N GLY A 238 3.96 -33.03 8.11
CA GLY A 238 4.35 -31.61 8.11
C GLY A 238 4.51 -31.04 6.70
N PHE A 239 5.15 -31.80 5.80
CA PHE A 239 5.33 -31.41 4.40
C PHE A 239 3.99 -31.44 3.63
N ARG A 240 3.15 -32.47 3.80
CA ARG A 240 1.81 -32.52 3.18
C ARG A 240 0.84 -31.49 3.75
N THR A 241 0.95 -31.14 5.03
CA THR A 241 0.15 -30.08 5.64
C THR A 241 0.58 -28.72 5.14
N LEU A 242 1.89 -28.46 5.03
CA LEU A 242 2.40 -27.26 4.36
C LEU A 242 2.00 -27.24 2.88
N GLN A 243 2.05 -28.38 2.18
CA GLN A 243 1.66 -28.48 0.77
C GLN A 243 0.16 -28.26 0.56
N ASN A 244 -0.71 -28.76 1.45
CA ASN A 244 -2.15 -28.52 1.43
C ASN A 244 -2.52 -27.07 1.82
N ILE A 245 -1.78 -26.47 2.77
CA ILE A 245 -1.90 -25.03 3.05
C ILE A 245 -1.48 -24.23 1.82
N PHE A 246 -0.37 -24.56 1.16
CA PHE A 246 0.08 -23.92 -0.08
C PHE A 246 -0.91 -24.08 -1.24
N TRP A 247 -1.75 -25.12 -1.25
CA TRP A 247 -2.69 -25.41 -2.34
C TRP A 247 -4.10 -24.84 -2.15
N ASN A 248 -4.35 -24.08 -1.08
CA ASN A 248 -5.58 -23.28 -0.99
C ASN A 248 -5.55 -22.15 -2.01
N ARG A 249 -6.66 -21.95 -2.73
CA ARG A 249 -6.80 -20.94 -3.80
C ARG A 249 -6.41 -19.54 -3.33
N ASP A 250 -6.72 -19.21 -2.07
CA ASP A 250 -6.36 -17.93 -1.43
C ASP A 250 -4.84 -17.76 -1.26
N ASN A 251 -4.14 -18.84 -0.89
CA ASN A 251 -2.69 -18.83 -0.70
C ASN A 251 -1.94 -18.80 -2.03
N GLN A 252 -2.48 -19.43 -3.07
CA GLN A 252 -1.94 -19.33 -4.43
C GLN A 252 -2.05 -17.89 -4.97
N VAL A 253 -3.22 -17.25 -4.84
CA VAL A 253 -3.43 -15.86 -5.24
C VAL A 253 -2.52 -14.92 -4.44
N PHE A 254 -2.40 -15.14 -3.13
CA PHE A 254 -1.49 -14.38 -2.27
C PHE A 254 -0.03 -14.49 -2.72
N LEU A 255 0.49 -15.69 -2.95
CA LEU A 255 1.89 -15.89 -3.33
C LEU A 255 2.19 -15.30 -4.71
N MET A 256 1.27 -15.45 -5.66
CA MET A 256 1.38 -14.82 -6.99
C MET A 256 1.40 -13.29 -6.88
N ALA A 257 0.47 -12.72 -6.11
CA ALA A 257 0.38 -11.27 -5.93
C ALA A 257 1.63 -10.73 -5.19
N LEU A 258 2.06 -11.39 -4.12
CA LEU A 258 3.28 -11.05 -3.37
C LEU A 258 4.51 -11.08 -4.29
N GLY A 259 4.68 -12.17 -5.04
CA GLY A 259 5.79 -12.30 -5.99
C GLY A 259 5.78 -11.21 -7.05
N ALA A 260 4.62 -10.95 -7.66
CA ALA A 260 4.49 -9.91 -8.67
C ALA A 260 4.76 -8.50 -8.12
N VAL A 261 4.21 -8.15 -6.95
CA VAL A 261 4.44 -6.83 -6.31
C VAL A 261 5.90 -6.65 -5.91
N VAL A 262 6.53 -7.67 -5.34
CA VAL A 262 7.96 -7.62 -4.97
C VAL A 262 8.81 -7.45 -6.22
N VAL A 263 8.59 -8.24 -7.27
CA VAL A 263 9.35 -8.11 -8.53
C VAL A 263 9.11 -6.74 -9.17
N TRP A 264 7.86 -6.26 -9.24
CA TRP A 264 7.55 -4.92 -9.73
C TRP A 264 8.32 -3.84 -8.95
N GLN A 265 8.41 -3.96 -7.63
CA GLN A 265 9.11 -2.99 -6.80
C GLN A 265 10.64 -3.05 -6.96
N LEU A 266 11.23 -4.24 -7.09
CA LEU A 266 12.66 -4.39 -7.37
C LEU A 266 13.04 -3.77 -8.72
N LEU A 267 12.19 -3.92 -9.73
CA LEU A 267 12.37 -3.30 -11.04
C LEU A 267 12.21 -1.77 -10.97
N ALA A 268 11.18 -1.29 -10.27
CA ALA A 268 10.91 0.13 -10.10
C ALA A 268 12.04 0.86 -9.36
N THR A 269 12.60 0.24 -8.32
CA THR A 269 13.72 0.79 -7.53
C THR A 269 15.03 0.76 -8.30
N SER A 270 15.30 -0.31 -9.05
CA SER A 270 16.45 -0.36 -9.98
C SER A 270 16.42 0.78 -10.98
N LEU A 271 15.24 1.05 -11.53
CA LEU A 271 15.00 2.08 -12.51
C LEU A 271 15.20 3.48 -11.91
N GLU A 272 14.55 3.78 -10.79
CA GLU A 272 14.71 5.06 -10.08
C GLU A 272 16.16 5.34 -9.79
N TRP A 273 16.82 4.39 -9.14
CA TRP A 273 18.18 4.55 -8.69
C TRP A 273 19.12 4.79 -9.87
N THR A 274 18.97 4.01 -10.95
CA THR A 274 19.83 4.13 -12.13
C THR A 274 19.61 5.46 -12.85
N VAL A 275 18.36 5.89 -13.02
CA VAL A 275 18.03 7.17 -13.67
C VAL A 275 18.51 8.35 -12.82
N ASP A 276 18.26 8.31 -11.51
CA ASP A 276 18.61 9.39 -10.59
C ASP A 276 20.13 9.57 -10.45
N GLU A 277 20.88 8.47 -10.37
CA GLU A 277 22.34 8.53 -10.29
C GLU A 277 22.94 9.04 -11.61
N ASN A 278 22.50 8.49 -12.75
CA ASN A 278 23.01 8.92 -14.06
C ASN A 278 22.72 10.41 -14.33
N LEU A 279 21.51 10.86 -13.99
CA LEU A 279 21.09 12.24 -14.18
C LEU A 279 21.85 13.19 -13.25
N TYR A 280 22.04 12.79 -12.00
CA TYR A 280 22.79 13.62 -11.08
C TYR A 280 24.25 13.73 -11.52
N GLU A 281 24.92 12.62 -11.85
CA GLU A 281 26.32 12.66 -12.29
C GLU A 281 26.50 13.49 -13.56
N TYR A 282 25.53 13.44 -14.47
CA TYR A 282 25.50 14.32 -15.63
C TYR A 282 25.40 15.80 -15.22
N LEU A 283 24.50 16.14 -14.29
CA LEU A 283 24.34 17.51 -13.82
C LEU A 283 25.52 17.99 -12.97
N ASP A 284 26.19 17.10 -12.24
CA ASP A 284 27.43 17.39 -11.51
C ASP A 284 28.58 17.68 -12.47
N PHE A 285 28.70 16.88 -13.53
CA PHE A 285 29.69 17.12 -14.59
C PHE A 285 29.50 18.47 -15.30
N VAL A 286 28.25 18.90 -15.47
CA VAL A 286 27.89 20.16 -16.15
C VAL A 286 27.73 21.34 -15.17
N ASP A 287 28.07 21.15 -13.89
CA ASP A 287 27.97 22.17 -12.83
C ASP A 287 26.57 22.81 -12.73
N ALA A 288 25.54 21.96 -12.80
CA ALA A 288 24.12 22.31 -12.84
C ALA A 288 23.28 21.57 -11.79
N THR A 289 23.90 21.10 -10.71
CA THR A 289 23.29 20.28 -9.65
C THR A 289 22.12 20.96 -8.94
N ASP A 290 22.13 22.30 -8.82
CA ASP A 290 21.02 23.08 -8.24
C ASP A 290 19.68 22.85 -8.98
N ARG A 291 19.73 22.55 -10.28
CA ARG A 291 18.52 22.28 -11.08
C ARG A 291 17.95 20.89 -10.82
N TYR A 292 18.72 19.95 -10.26
CA TYR A 292 18.25 18.62 -9.92
C TYR A 292 17.10 18.65 -8.91
N GLY A 293 17.20 19.51 -7.89
CA GLY A 293 16.15 19.66 -6.87
C GLY A 293 14.80 20.11 -7.43
N ARG A 294 14.79 20.80 -8.58
CA ARG A 294 13.56 21.21 -9.28
C ARG A 294 12.95 20.11 -10.13
N LEU A 295 13.67 19.03 -10.42
CA LEU A 295 13.19 17.94 -11.28
C LEU A 295 12.11 17.08 -10.61
N TRP A 296 12.12 16.99 -9.29
CA TRP A 296 11.06 16.34 -8.54
C TRP A 296 9.68 16.99 -8.79
N ILE A 297 9.61 18.32 -8.91
CA ILE A 297 8.36 19.05 -9.15
C ILE A 297 7.65 18.54 -10.43
N TRP A 298 8.41 18.26 -11.48
CA TRP A 298 7.89 17.69 -12.72
C TRP A 298 7.31 16.29 -12.53
N SER A 299 7.93 15.47 -11.68
CA SER A 299 7.40 14.15 -11.35
C SER A 299 6.09 14.23 -10.55
N SER A 300 6.01 15.11 -9.55
CA SER A 300 4.78 15.35 -8.78
C SER A 300 3.64 15.89 -9.63
N LEU A 301 3.95 16.77 -10.59
CA LEU A 301 2.96 17.29 -11.52
C LEU A 301 2.41 16.18 -12.43
N GLY A 302 3.29 15.34 -12.99
CA GLY A 302 2.91 14.17 -13.75
C GLY A 302 2.06 13.18 -12.95
N ALA A 303 2.45 12.89 -11.70
CA ALA A 303 1.70 12.04 -10.79
C ALA A 303 0.30 12.58 -10.47
N SER A 304 0.17 13.90 -10.25
CA SER A 304 -1.13 14.55 -10.00
C SER A 304 -2.07 14.43 -11.20
N VAL A 305 -1.56 14.77 -12.40
CA VAL A 305 -2.33 14.67 -13.65
C VAL A 305 -2.66 13.22 -13.98
N GLY A 306 -1.72 12.30 -13.77
CA GLY A 306 -1.92 10.87 -13.97
C GLY A 306 -3.02 10.30 -13.09
N ALA A 307 -2.91 10.49 -11.77
CA ALA A 307 -3.89 9.97 -10.80
C ALA A 307 -5.30 10.54 -10.99
N SER A 308 -5.42 11.84 -11.24
CA SER A 308 -6.73 12.45 -11.51
C SER A 308 -7.28 12.07 -12.88
N GLY A 309 -6.43 12.04 -13.92
CA GLY A 309 -6.83 11.70 -15.27
C GLY A 309 -7.33 10.27 -15.39
N ILE A 310 -6.65 9.31 -14.76
CA ILE A 310 -7.12 7.91 -14.74
C ILE A 310 -8.40 7.78 -13.92
N ALA A 311 -8.51 8.45 -12.78
CA ALA A 311 -9.73 8.38 -11.96
C ALA A 311 -10.95 8.92 -12.72
N VAL A 312 -10.81 10.03 -13.46
CA VAL A 312 -11.87 10.56 -14.33
C VAL A 312 -12.22 9.57 -15.44
N LEU A 313 -11.21 8.96 -16.06
CA LEU A 313 -11.45 7.98 -17.11
C LEU A 313 -12.23 6.78 -16.57
N VAL A 314 -11.78 6.19 -15.45
CA VAL A 314 -12.38 4.98 -14.89
C VAL A 314 -13.78 5.25 -14.31
N ASP A 315 -14.05 6.46 -13.81
CA ASP A 315 -15.38 6.86 -13.36
C ASP A 315 -16.45 6.87 -14.46
N GLN A 316 -16.04 7.15 -15.70
CA GLN A 316 -16.92 7.11 -16.87
C GLN A 316 -17.11 5.69 -17.43
N LEU A 317 -16.34 4.71 -16.97
CA LEU A 317 -16.42 3.33 -17.46
C LEU A 317 -17.48 2.55 -16.68
N ASN A 318 -18.25 1.74 -17.42
CA ASN A 318 -19.16 0.79 -16.81
C ASN A 318 -18.37 -0.27 -16.01
N CYS A 319 -19.03 -0.84 -15.01
CA CYS A 319 -18.46 -1.83 -14.09
C CYS A 319 -17.73 -3.01 -14.76
N ASN A 320 -18.18 -3.42 -15.96
CA ASN A 320 -17.51 -4.44 -16.78
C ASN A 320 -17.16 -3.85 -18.15
N LEU A 321 -15.88 -3.91 -18.52
CA LEU A 321 -15.45 -3.77 -19.91
C LEU A 321 -15.42 -5.15 -20.55
N GLY A 322 -16.37 -5.42 -21.46
CA GLY A 322 -16.33 -6.59 -22.35
C GLY A 322 -16.38 -7.97 -21.65
N GLY A 323 -17.00 -8.08 -20.47
CA GLY A 323 -17.27 -9.35 -19.78
C GLY A 323 -16.07 -10.03 -19.09
N VAL A 324 -14.83 -9.60 -19.35
CA VAL A 324 -13.60 -10.23 -18.81
C VAL A 324 -12.71 -9.25 -18.04
N THR A 325 -12.79 -7.94 -18.33
CA THR A 325 -11.89 -6.95 -17.70
C THR A 325 -12.59 -6.14 -16.61
N THR A 326 -11.96 -6.10 -15.43
CA THR A 326 -12.46 -5.40 -14.25
C THR A 326 -12.12 -3.91 -14.31
N ARG A 327 -12.99 -3.06 -13.76
CA ARG A 327 -12.81 -1.60 -13.67
C ARG A 327 -11.44 -1.20 -13.10
N LEU A 328 -10.98 -1.92 -12.08
CA LEU A 328 -9.70 -1.65 -11.40
C LEU A 328 -8.47 -2.04 -12.23
N ALA A 329 -8.59 -2.98 -13.18
CA ALA A 329 -7.49 -3.37 -14.08
C ALA A 329 -7.07 -2.22 -15.03
N VAL A 330 -7.98 -1.28 -15.31
CA VAL A 330 -7.72 -0.12 -16.18
C VAL A 330 -6.59 0.76 -15.62
N HIS A 331 -6.46 0.86 -14.30
CA HIS A 331 -5.35 1.55 -13.64
C HIS A 331 -3.99 0.97 -14.01
N PHE A 332 -3.88 -0.37 -14.03
CA PHE A 332 -2.66 -1.08 -14.39
C PHE A 332 -2.36 -0.96 -15.89
N TYR A 333 -3.37 -1.04 -16.76
CA TYR A 333 -3.21 -0.80 -18.21
C TYR A 333 -2.73 0.62 -18.51
N ALA A 334 -3.31 1.63 -17.87
CA ALA A 334 -2.86 3.02 -18.02
C ALA A 334 -1.42 3.20 -17.55
N SER A 335 -1.03 2.58 -16.42
CA SER A 335 0.36 2.58 -15.96
C SER A 335 1.30 1.92 -16.97
N ALA A 336 0.87 0.82 -17.60
CA ALA A 336 1.65 0.10 -18.60
C ALA A 336 1.88 0.96 -19.85
N ILE A 337 0.84 1.62 -20.37
CA ILE A 337 0.94 2.53 -21.52
C ILE A 337 1.91 3.68 -21.24
N LEU A 338 1.78 4.34 -20.07
CA LEU A 338 2.66 5.43 -19.68
C LEU A 338 4.11 4.96 -19.49
N THR A 339 4.30 3.75 -18.96
CA THR A 339 5.63 3.15 -18.79
C THR A 339 6.27 2.78 -20.14
N ILE A 340 5.51 2.25 -21.09
CA ILE A 340 5.96 2.03 -22.48
C ILE A 340 6.42 3.34 -23.11
N LEU A 341 5.62 4.41 -22.98
CA LEU A 341 5.98 5.72 -23.50
C LEU A 341 7.26 6.26 -22.84
N SER A 342 7.43 6.06 -21.53
CA SER A 342 8.67 6.42 -20.82
C SER A 342 9.87 5.60 -21.32
N SER A 343 9.68 4.34 -21.70
CA SER A 343 10.74 3.50 -22.27
C SER A 343 11.22 3.99 -23.63
N LEU A 344 10.32 4.55 -24.44
CA LEU A 344 10.70 5.18 -25.71
C LEU A 344 11.59 6.40 -25.47
N LEU A 345 11.27 7.22 -24.46
CA LEU A 345 12.10 8.36 -24.07
C LEU A 345 13.44 7.94 -23.43
N ALA A 346 13.46 6.81 -22.71
CA ALA A 346 14.67 6.30 -22.06
C ALA A 346 15.80 5.97 -23.07
N VAL A 347 15.45 5.63 -24.32
CA VAL A 347 16.44 5.40 -25.39
C VAL A 347 17.23 6.67 -25.73
N ALA A 348 16.58 7.84 -25.61
CA ALA A 348 17.19 9.13 -25.87
C ALA A 348 17.88 9.74 -24.63
N PHE A 349 17.89 9.05 -23.49
CA PHE A 349 18.37 9.60 -22.23
C PHE A 349 19.91 9.70 -22.21
N PRO A 350 20.48 10.85 -21.80
CA PRO A 350 21.92 10.99 -21.67
C PRO A 350 22.42 10.17 -20.46
N ILE A 351 23.12 9.07 -20.74
CA ILE A 351 23.71 8.22 -19.70
C ILE A 351 25.18 8.59 -19.55
N HIS A 352 25.52 9.17 -18.40
CA HIS A 352 26.90 9.34 -17.97
C HIS A 352 27.39 8.08 -17.23
N VAL A 353 28.67 7.75 -17.42
CA VAL A 353 29.31 6.62 -16.75
C VAL A 353 30.11 7.16 -15.55
N PRO A 354 29.81 6.70 -14.32
CA PRO A 354 30.51 7.16 -13.13
C PRO A 354 32.01 6.91 -13.18
N ARG A 355 32.77 7.82 -12.59
CA ARG A 355 34.11 7.50 -12.08
C ARG A 355 33.92 6.72 -10.76
N LYS A 356 34.31 5.44 -10.79
CA LYS A 356 34.19 4.43 -9.71
C LYS A 356 34.19 5.03 -8.29
N SER A 357 33.02 5.12 -7.64
CA SER A 357 32.93 5.58 -6.24
C SER A 357 32.73 4.38 -5.30
N SER A 358 33.66 4.21 -4.36
CA SER A 358 33.56 3.23 -3.27
C SER A 358 32.50 3.69 -2.25
N ARG A 359 31.22 3.34 -2.50
CA ARG A 359 30.07 3.79 -1.67
C ARG A 359 29.86 2.95 -0.39
N ALA A 360 30.24 1.67 -0.39
CA ALA A 360 29.99 0.76 0.74
C ALA A 360 30.69 1.16 2.05
N ASN A 361 31.94 1.64 1.99
CA ASN A 361 32.65 2.10 3.19
C ASN A 361 32.06 3.41 3.75
N LYS A 362 31.30 4.17 2.94
CA LYS A 362 30.70 5.45 3.33
C LYS A 362 29.37 5.27 4.07
N THR A 363 28.59 4.24 3.75
CA THR A 363 27.30 4.00 4.42
C THR A 363 27.47 3.55 5.86
N ALA A 364 28.41 2.63 6.14
CA ALA A 364 28.73 2.22 7.51
C ALA A 364 29.23 3.41 8.36
N LYS A 365 30.06 4.28 7.78
CA LYS A 365 30.51 5.51 8.44
C LYS A 365 29.36 6.48 8.69
N ALA A 366 28.45 6.66 7.73
CA ALA A 366 27.28 7.53 7.87
C ALA A 366 26.33 7.03 8.96
N LEU A 367 26.14 5.72 9.04
CA LEU A 367 25.34 5.06 10.06
C LEU A 367 25.97 5.23 11.46
N GLY A 368 27.29 5.10 11.56
CA GLY A 368 28.03 5.39 12.80
C GLY A 368 27.88 6.85 13.25
N LEU A 369 27.94 7.82 12.32
CA LEU A 369 27.70 9.23 12.63
C LEU A 369 26.27 9.48 13.12
N LEU A 370 25.27 8.89 12.46
CA LEU A 370 23.86 9.01 12.84
C LEU A 370 23.61 8.51 14.26
N TRP A 371 24.21 7.37 14.65
CA TRP A 371 24.06 6.82 16.00
C TRP A 371 24.87 7.57 17.07
N SER A 372 25.93 8.28 16.67
CA SER A 372 26.77 9.01 17.61
C SER A 372 26.10 10.27 18.17
N ASP A 373 25.24 10.94 17.41
CA ASP A 373 24.52 12.13 17.87
C ASP A 373 23.14 11.79 18.43
N ARG A 374 22.93 12.06 19.72
CA ARG A 374 21.66 11.85 20.43
C ARG A 374 20.48 12.57 19.77
N ARG A 375 20.69 13.75 19.17
CA ARG A 375 19.63 14.51 18.47
C ARG A 375 19.26 13.86 17.15
N ALA A 376 20.26 13.35 16.43
CA ALA A 376 20.07 12.63 15.19
C ALA A 376 19.29 11.33 15.41
N VAL A 377 19.67 10.54 16.42
CA VAL A 377 18.94 9.34 16.83
C VAL A 377 17.49 9.65 17.17
N LEU A 378 17.24 10.69 17.99
CA LEU A 378 15.88 11.07 18.36
C LEU A 378 15.04 11.48 17.13
N SER A 379 15.66 12.15 16.17
CA SER A 379 15.00 12.54 14.93
C SER A 379 14.72 11.31 14.07
N ALA A 380 15.70 10.42 13.88
CA ALA A 380 15.53 9.16 13.14
C ALA A 380 14.39 8.30 13.72
N VAL A 381 14.33 8.12 15.05
CA VAL A 381 13.21 7.38 15.68
C VAL A 381 11.87 8.07 15.44
N THR A 382 11.82 9.40 15.52
CA THR A 382 10.60 10.16 15.22
C THR A 382 10.16 9.97 13.77
N LEU A 383 11.11 9.98 12.83
CA LEU A 383 10.83 9.74 11.42
C LEU A 383 10.37 8.30 11.15
N CYS A 384 10.96 7.29 11.81
CA CYS A 384 10.50 5.90 11.71
C CYS A 384 9.06 5.74 12.20
N LEU A 385 8.73 6.32 13.37
CA LEU A 385 7.37 6.26 13.93
C LEU A 385 6.36 7.03 13.09
N ALA A 386 6.73 8.21 12.60
CA ALA A 386 5.90 8.97 11.68
C ALA A 386 5.69 8.23 10.36
N GLY A 387 6.74 7.59 9.81
CA GLY A 387 6.65 6.75 8.62
C GLY A 387 5.72 5.54 8.81
N ALA A 388 5.81 4.86 9.96
CA ALA A 388 4.91 3.77 10.31
C ALA A 388 3.44 4.21 10.41
N ALA A 389 3.18 5.38 11.00
CA ALA A 389 1.83 5.91 11.10
C ALA A 389 1.31 6.43 9.75
N ALA A 390 2.15 7.07 8.95
CA ALA A 390 1.80 7.57 7.62
C ALA A 390 1.53 6.43 6.62
N SER A 391 2.23 5.30 6.74
CA SER A 391 2.02 4.14 5.87
C SER A 391 0.60 3.59 5.98
N THR A 392 0.00 3.65 7.17
CA THR A 392 -1.40 3.28 7.38
C THR A 392 -2.32 4.09 6.46
N GLY A 393 -2.12 5.40 6.37
CA GLY A 393 -2.89 6.27 5.47
C GLY A 393 -2.65 5.91 4.01
N HIS A 394 -1.38 5.76 3.58
CA HIS A 394 -1.08 5.44 2.18
C HIS A 394 -1.65 4.08 1.73
N ASN A 395 -1.66 3.08 2.61
CA ASN A 395 -2.13 1.74 2.27
C ASN A 395 -3.66 1.61 2.33
N TYR A 396 -4.32 2.19 3.35
CA TYR A 396 -5.71 1.87 3.66
C TYR A 396 -6.70 3.01 3.39
N LEU A 397 -6.24 4.21 3.01
CA LEU A 397 -7.14 5.34 2.73
C LEU A 397 -8.12 5.02 1.60
N PHE A 398 -7.63 4.42 0.51
CA PHE A 398 -8.46 4.13 -0.67
C PHE A 398 -9.47 3.03 -0.38
N TRP A 399 -9.06 2.02 0.39
CA TRP A 399 -9.96 1.01 0.93
C TRP A 399 -11.08 1.68 1.75
N GLN A 400 -10.73 2.56 2.69
CA GLN A 400 -11.73 3.26 3.49
C GLN A 400 -12.69 4.12 2.65
N LEU A 401 -12.19 4.79 1.61
CA LEU A 401 -13.02 5.58 0.71
C LEU A 401 -14.03 4.68 -0.02
N GLN A 402 -13.59 3.50 -0.47
CA GLN A 402 -14.45 2.52 -1.13
C GLN A 402 -15.50 1.93 -0.18
N ASP A 403 -15.13 1.59 1.06
CA ASP A 403 -16.06 1.08 2.09
C ASP A 403 -17.17 2.09 2.39
N ARG A 404 -16.92 3.38 2.15
CA ARG A 404 -17.88 4.48 2.34
C ARG A 404 -18.67 4.83 1.07
N GLY A 405 -18.52 4.06 -0.01
CA GLY A 405 -19.21 4.30 -1.29
C GLY A 405 -18.72 5.53 -2.03
N SER A 406 -17.47 5.97 -1.81
CA SER A 406 -16.90 7.10 -2.55
C SER A 406 -16.65 6.74 -4.01
N SER A 407 -16.84 7.70 -4.91
CA SER A 407 -16.40 7.56 -6.30
C SER A 407 -14.87 7.56 -6.40
N GLU A 408 -14.35 6.92 -7.46
CA GLU A 408 -12.92 6.86 -7.76
C GLU A 408 -12.36 8.25 -8.10
N LEU A 409 -13.21 9.19 -8.55
CA LEU A 409 -12.85 10.60 -8.75
C LEU A 409 -12.20 11.21 -7.50
N TYR A 410 -12.79 11.00 -6.32
CA TYR A 410 -12.23 11.55 -5.07
C TYR A 410 -10.91 10.89 -4.70
N MET A 411 -10.73 9.61 -5.01
CA MET A 411 -9.46 8.91 -4.79
C MET A 411 -8.35 9.56 -5.61
N GLY A 412 -8.55 9.74 -6.92
CA GLY A 412 -7.57 10.37 -7.80
C GLY A 412 -7.32 11.86 -7.47
N LEU A 413 -8.39 12.60 -7.16
CA LEU A 413 -8.29 14.01 -6.78
C LEU A 413 -7.57 14.20 -5.44
N SER A 414 -7.76 13.28 -4.48
CA SER A 414 -7.02 13.31 -3.21
C SER A 414 -5.51 13.25 -3.46
N VAL A 415 -5.03 12.31 -4.28
CA VAL A 415 -3.60 12.19 -4.60
C VAL A 415 -3.07 13.48 -5.23
N ALA A 416 -3.81 14.07 -6.16
CA ALA A 416 -3.42 15.33 -6.80
C ALA A 416 -3.34 16.49 -5.81
N VAL A 417 -4.34 16.67 -4.94
CA VAL A 417 -4.34 17.75 -3.94
C VAL A 417 -3.15 17.61 -2.98
N GLY A 418 -2.81 16.38 -2.58
CA GLY A 418 -1.64 16.13 -1.72
C GLY A 418 -0.33 16.53 -2.39
N LEU A 419 -0.10 16.04 -3.60
CA LEU A 419 1.14 16.31 -4.35
C LEU A 419 1.28 17.78 -4.72
N LEU A 420 0.20 18.43 -5.15
CA LEU A 420 0.20 19.88 -5.43
C LEU A 420 0.43 20.69 -4.15
N GLY A 421 -0.11 20.25 -3.01
CA GLY A 421 0.13 20.84 -1.70
C GLY A 421 1.62 20.80 -1.31
N GLU A 422 2.29 19.67 -1.52
CA GLU A 422 3.73 19.54 -1.24
C GLU A 422 4.59 20.44 -2.15
N VAL A 423 4.24 20.51 -3.44
CA VAL A 423 4.88 21.43 -4.39
C VAL A 423 4.70 22.89 -3.92
N PHE A 424 3.49 23.25 -3.49
CA PHE A 424 3.20 24.58 -2.99
C PHE A 424 4.03 24.93 -1.75
N LEU A 425 4.10 24.03 -0.76
CA LEU A 425 4.88 24.23 0.46
C LEU A 425 6.38 24.30 0.21
N SER A 426 6.88 23.60 -0.81
CA SER A 426 8.28 23.64 -1.20
C SER A 426 8.74 25.05 -1.60
N PHE A 427 7.87 25.88 -2.19
CA PHE A 427 8.17 27.28 -2.47
C PHE A 427 8.33 28.13 -1.20
N PHE A 428 7.57 27.81 -0.15
CA PHE A 428 7.61 28.53 1.13
C PHE A 428 8.64 27.98 2.12
N LYS A 429 9.35 26.89 1.79
CA LYS A 429 10.36 26.24 2.64
C LYS A 429 11.29 27.25 3.30
N ARG A 430 11.98 28.10 2.52
CA ARG A 430 12.96 29.06 3.04
C ARG A 430 12.38 30.03 4.08
N LYS A 431 11.15 30.51 3.84
CA LYS A 431 10.46 31.43 4.76
C LYS A 431 10.09 30.72 6.06
N LEU A 432 9.57 29.50 5.96
CA LEU A 432 9.12 28.72 7.10
C LEU A 432 10.28 28.19 7.96
N LEU A 433 11.40 27.81 7.33
CA LEU A 433 12.62 27.41 8.04
C LEU A 433 13.30 28.60 8.77
N ARG A 434 13.05 29.84 8.33
CA ARG A 434 13.55 31.04 9.00
C ARG A 434 12.71 31.42 10.22
N THR A 435 11.41 31.13 10.20
CA THR A 435 10.47 31.49 11.28
C THR A 435 10.39 30.42 12.37
N LEU A 436 10.48 29.14 12.01
CA LEU A 436 10.32 28.02 12.95
C LEU A 436 11.68 27.42 13.33
N SER A 437 11.90 27.21 14.62
CA SER A 437 13.01 26.41 15.13
C SER A 437 12.82 24.93 14.80
N ARG A 438 13.91 24.16 14.66
CA ARG A 438 13.88 22.72 14.36
C ARG A 438 12.88 21.94 15.20
N SER A 439 12.91 22.07 16.53
CA SER A 439 12.01 21.32 17.41
C SER A 439 10.54 21.63 17.17
N LYS A 440 10.21 22.87 16.78
CA LYS A 440 8.86 23.28 16.40
C LYS A 440 8.43 22.65 15.07
N ILE A 441 9.34 22.53 14.10
CA ILE A 441 9.04 21.89 12.81
C ILE A 441 8.72 20.42 13.00
N VAL A 442 9.52 19.70 13.80
CA VAL A 442 9.25 18.29 14.14
C VAL A 442 7.90 18.16 14.85
N ALA A 443 7.65 19.01 15.87
CA ALA A 443 6.41 18.98 16.63
C ALA A 443 5.19 19.24 15.72
N VAL A 444 5.24 20.29 14.89
CA VAL A 444 4.16 20.62 13.94
C VAL A 444 3.93 19.48 12.95
N GLY A 445 4.99 18.88 12.38
CA GLY A 445 4.85 17.77 11.44
C GLY A 445 4.15 16.56 12.06
N VAL A 446 4.58 16.15 13.26
CA VAL A 446 3.98 15.01 13.98
C VAL A 446 2.56 15.32 14.47
N SER A 447 2.30 16.55 14.96
CA SER A 447 0.96 16.97 15.35
C SER A 447 -0.01 16.97 14.17
N LEU A 448 0.39 17.50 13.01
CA LEU A 448 -0.43 17.51 11.81
C LEU A 448 -0.73 16.08 11.33
N LEU A 449 0.26 15.19 11.39
CA LEU A 449 0.05 13.78 11.07
C LEU A 449 -0.93 13.10 12.04
N ALA A 450 -0.83 13.38 13.35
CA ALA A 450 -1.78 12.84 14.34
C ALA A 450 -3.21 13.35 14.09
N VAL A 451 -3.37 14.66 13.82
CA VAL A 451 -4.67 15.26 13.48
C VAL A 451 -5.21 14.65 12.18
N GLN A 452 -4.37 14.45 11.16
CA GLN A 452 -4.76 13.82 9.90
C GLN A 452 -5.34 12.42 10.13
N LEU A 453 -4.64 11.56 10.89
CA LEU A 453 -5.12 10.21 11.18
C LEU A 453 -6.42 10.25 12.00
N LEU A 454 -6.54 11.19 12.94
CA LEU A 454 -7.78 11.38 13.68
C LEU A 454 -8.94 11.77 12.74
N CYS A 455 -8.70 12.67 11.79
CA CYS A 455 -9.69 13.07 10.80
C CYS A 455 -10.09 11.89 9.89
N TYR A 456 -9.15 11.03 9.48
CA TYR A 456 -9.50 9.80 8.74
C TYR A 456 -10.38 8.87 9.56
N SER A 457 -10.21 8.78 10.88
CA SER A 457 -11.11 7.98 11.73
C SER A 457 -12.56 8.48 11.71
N PHE A 458 -12.81 9.76 11.46
CA PHE A 458 -14.15 10.38 11.45
C PHE A 458 -14.64 10.72 10.04
N LEU A 459 -14.05 10.11 9.01
CA LEU A 459 -14.39 10.39 7.61
C LEU A 459 -15.82 9.91 7.29
N TRP A 460 -16.78 10.82 7.45
CA TRP A 460 -18.20 10.60 7.14
C TRP A 460 -18.55 11.00 5.71
N THR A 461 -17.94 12.07 5.21
CA THR A 461 -18.21 12.61 3.87
C THR A 461 -16.99 12.44 2.95
N PRO A 462 -17.16 11.98 1.70
CA PRO A 462 -16.04 11.77 0.77
C PRO A 462 -15.23 13.03 0.48
N TRP A 463 -15.89 14.18 0.31
CA TRP A 463 -15.25 15.46 0.01
C TRP A 463 -14.26 15.95 1.07
N LEU A 464 -14.45 15.55 2.33
CA LEU A 464 -13.58 15.95 3.43
C LEU A 464 -12.15 15.42 3.24
N VAL A 465 -11.97 14.35 2.47
CA VAL A 465 -10.65 13.79 2.15
C VAL A 465 -9.72 14.83 1.52
N LEU A 466 -10.26 15.75 0.71
CA LEU A 466 -9.46 16.77 0.02
C LEU A 466 -8.83 17.75 1.02
N LEU A 467 -9.59 18.17 2.02
CA LEU A 467 -9.09 19.06 3.07
C LEU A 467 -8.07 18.34 3.95
N ILE A 468 -8.35 17.08 4.31
CA ILE A 468 -7.41 16.27 5.10
C ILE A 468 -6.10 16.07 4.33
N GLN A 469 -6.15 15.96 3.01
CA GLN A 469 -4.95 15.81 2.19
C GLN A 469 -4.06 17.07 2.18
N ILE A 470 -4.62 18.27 2.29
CA ILE A 470 -3.80 19.48 2.48
C ILE A 470 -3.02 19.39 3.79
N LEU A 471 -3.64 18.84 4.84
CA LEU A 471 -2.98 18.59 6.12
C LEU A 471 -1.88 17.53 5.97
N ALA A 472 -2.14 16.48 5.18
CA ALA A 472 -1.16 15.47 4.83
C ALA A 472 0.07 16.08 4.16
N ALA A 473 -0.14 16.92 3.13
CA ALA A 473 0.93 17.62 2.42
C ALA A 473 1.77 18.50 3.36
N CYS A 474 1.13 19.20 4.30
CA CYS A 474 1.81 19.96 5.35
C CYS A 474 2.68 19.09 6.25
N SER A 475 2.15 17.94 6.69
CA SER A 475 2.88 17.01 7.55
C SER A 475 4.07 16.35 6.83
N SER A 476 3.87 15.85 5.61
CA SER A 476 4.90 15.21 4.78
C SER A 476 6.03 16.18 4.46
N SER A 477 5.69 17.41 4.07
CA SER A 477 6.68 18.46 3.79
C SER A 477 7.52 18.79 5.02
N ALA A 478 6.88 18.93 6.18
CA ALA A 478 7.58 19.21 7.43
C ALA A 478 8.55 18.07 7.80
N LEU A 479 8.11 16.81 7.73
CA LEU A 479 8.94 15.64 8.00
C LEU A 479 10.13 15.55 7.03
N TRP A 480 9.91 15.81 5.74
CA TRP A 480 10.99 15.86 4.75
C TRP A 480 12.03 16.94 5.06
N TRP A 481 11.61 18.09 5.57
CA TRP A 481 12.57 19.12 6.01
C TRP A 481 13.35 18.69 7.25
N VAL A 482 12.75 17.91 8.16
CA VAL A 482 13.49 17.32 9.29
C VAL A 482 14.59 16.40 8.78
N VAL A 483 14.32 15.53 7.78
CA VAL A 483 15.35 14.71 7.12
C VAL A 483 16.50 15.59 6.63
N SER A 484 16.18 16.62 5.83
CA SER A 484 17.19 17.52 5.27
C SER A 484 18.03 18.18 6.35
N MET A 485 17.39 18.72 7.41
CA MET A 485 18.10 19.36 8.52
C MET A 485 19.01 18.43 9.30
N THR A 486 18.60 17.17 9.49
CA THR A 486 19.45 16.19 10.17
C THR A 486 20.65 15.80 9.31
N VAL A 487 20.46 15.74 7.99
CA VAL A 487 21.56 15.46 7.06
C VAL A 487 22.55 16.62 7.06
N ASP A 488 22.08 17.87 6.92
CA ASP A 488 22.92 19.07 6.87
C ASP A 488 23.80 19.24 8.13
N ASP A 489 23.28 18.84 9.30
CA ASP A 489 24.01 18.95 10.57
C ASP A 489 25.15 17.94 10.73
N LEU A 490 24.97 16.74 10.19
CA LEU A 490 25.90 15.62 10.31
C LEU A 490 26.84 15.52 9.09
N ALA A 491 26.54 16.27 8.04
CA ALA A 491 27.23 16.22 6.76
C ALA A 491 28.69 16.65 6.90
N THR A 492 29.59 15.67 6.99
CA THR A 492 30.98 15.87 6.56
C THR A 492 31.06 15.97 5.03
N PRO A 493 31.99 16.77 4.47
CA PRO A 493 32.11 16.98 3.03
C PRO A 493 32.18 15.64 2.28
N GLY A 494 31.27 15.44 1.34
CA GLY A 494 31.18 14.21 0.53
C GLY A 494 30.42 13.04 1.18
N MET A 495 29.78 13.21 2.35
CA MET A 495 28.93 12.20 3.00
C MET A 495 27.42 12.48 2.96
N GLU A 496 26.98 13.68 2.57
CA GLU A 496 25.57 14.11 2.52
C GLU A 496 24.64 13.07 1.87
N ARG A 497 25.01 12.60 0.68
CA ARG A 497 24.23 11.60 -0.08
C ARG A 497 24.12 10.27 0.64
N SER A 498 25.22 9.79 1.22
CA SER A 498 25.22 8.52 1.96
C SER A 498 24.39 8.63 3.23
N LEU A 499 24.43 9.76 3.90
CA LEU A 499 23.66 10.02 5.10
C LEU A 499 22.16 10.16 4.79
N HIS A 500 21.80 10.92 3.75
CA HIS A 500 20.42 11.02 3.28
C HIS A 500 19.88 9.65 2.85
N ALA A 501 20.68 8.85 2.14
CA ALA A 501 20.29 7.51 1.73
C ALA A 501 20.05 6.60 2.94
N VAL A 502 20.96 6.56 3.91
CA VAL A 502 20.82 5.73 5.13
C VAL A 502 19.60 6.16 5.96
N LEU A 503 19.42 7.47 6.15
CA LEU A 503 18.30 7.99 6.93
C LEU A 503 16.96 7.73 6.24
N TRP A 504 16.90 7.94 4.92
CA TRP A 504 15.74 7.63 4.11
C TRP A 504 15.42 6.12 4.16
N ASP A 505 16.42 5.27 3.97
CA ASP A 505 16.25 3.82 3.95
C ASP A 505 15.76 3.27 5.30
N LEU A 506 16.37 3.71 6.41
CA LEU A 506 15.99 3.27 7.74
C LEU A 506 14.59 3.75 8.12
N CYS A 507 14.27 5.02 7.86
CA CYS A 507 13.01 5.62 8.29
C CYS A 507 11.84 5.30 7.36
N HIS A 508 12.05 5.43 6.05
CA HIS A 508 11.03 5.17 5.04
C HIS A 508 10.92 3.67 4.76
N GLY A 509 12.01 2.92 4.66
CA GLY A 509 11.94 1.46 4.49
C GLY A 509 11.44 0.79 5.75
N GLY A 510 12.22 0.88 6.83
CA GLY A 510 11.92 0.17 8.08
C GLY A 510 10.60 0.60 8.74
N GLY A 511 10.38 1.91 8.88
CA GLY A 511 9.18 2.45 9.53
C GLY A 511 7.89 2.14 8.76
N VAL A 512 7.85 2.44 7.46
CA VAL A 512 6.65 2.23 6.62
C VAL A 512 6.32 0.74 6.53
N SER A 513 7.31 -0.14 6.37
CA SER A 513 7.11 -1.60 6.37
C SER A 513 6.50 -2.09 7.67
N LEU A 514 7.06 -1.70 8.82
CA LEU A 514 6.55 -2.10 10.13
C LEU A 514 5.11 -1.61 10.35
N GLY A 515 4.82 -0.37 9.96
CA GLY A 515 3.47 0.19 10.03
C GLY A 515 2.47 -0.50 9.11
N SER A 516 2.90 -0.91 7.91
CA SER A 516 2.04 -1.64 6.96
C SER A 516 1.70 -3.04 7.46
N LEU A 517 2.68 -3.74 8.02
CA LEU A 517 2.50 -5.06 8.61
C LEU A 517 1.58 -5.02 9.83
N ALA A 518 1.89 -4.14 10.79
CA ALA A 518 1.09 -3.99 12.01
C ALA A 518 -0.31 -3.46 11.68
N GLY A 519 -0.42 -2.53 10.74
CA GLY A 519 -1.68 -1.99 10.25
C GLY A 519 -2.61 -3.08 9.73
N GLY A 520 -2.13 -3.97 8.87
CA GLY A 520 -2.94 -5.05 8.31
C GLY A 520 -3.53 -5.98 9.36
N PHE A 521 -2.75 -6.33 10.38
CA PHE A 521 -3.21 -7.17 11.50
C PHE A 521 -4.29 -6.46 12.34
N VAL A 522 -4.11 -5.16 12.61
CA VAL A 522 -5.09 -4.37 13.37
C VAL A 522 -6.38 -4.17 12.57
N VAL A 523 -6.31 -3.94 11.26
CA VAL A 523 -7.50 -3.82 10.40
C VAL A 523 -8.31 -5.11 10.42
N GLU A 524 -7.65 -6.27 10.35
CA GLU A 524 -8.36 -7.56 10.31
C GLU A 524 -9.17 -7.84 11.58
N HIS A 525 -8.64 -7.50 12.75
CA HIS A 525 -9.29 -7.79 14.03
C HIS A 525 -10.19 -6.67 14.55
N PHE A 526 -9.82 -5.40 14.36
CA PHE A 526 -10.46 -4.24 14.98
C PHE A 526 -11.00 -3.22 13.97
N GLY A 527 -10.70 -3.38 12.68
CA GLY A 527 -11.13 -2.48 11.62
C GLY A 527 -10.31 -1.19 11.48
N LEU A 528 -10.60 -0.44 10.41
CA LEU A 528 -9.86 0.76 9.99
C LEU A 528 -9.93 1.91 11.01
N ALA A 529 -11.10 2.15 11.61
CA ALA A 529 -11.28 3.27 12.55
C ALA A 529 -10.41 3.12 13.81
N VAL A 530 -10.28 1.91 14.34
CA VAL A 530 -9.45 1.63 15.52
C VAL A 530 -7.97 1.82 15.18
N LEU A 531 -7.53 1.38 14.00
CA LEU A 531 -6.16 1.56 13.55
C LEU A 531 -5.76 3.05 13.51
N TYR A 532 -6.56 3.91 12.88
CA TYR A 532 -6.25 5.33 12.82
C TYR A 532 -6.22 6.01 14.21
N ARG A 533 -7.14 5.64 15.11
CA ARG A 533 -7.16 6.15 16.50
C ARG A 533 -5.94 5.69 17.29
N ALA A 534 -5.56 4.41 17.16
CA ALA A 534 -4.40 3.84 17.81
C ALA A 534 -3.11 4.54 17.35
N CYS A 535 -2.93 4.73 16.04
CA CYS A 535 -1.78 5.46 15.49
C CYS A 535 -1.75 6.92 15.97
N CYS A 536 -2.89 7.60 16.03
CA CYS A 536 -2.99 8.96 16.57
C CYS A 536 -2.53 9.02 18.05
N LEU A 537 -3.03 8.13 18.90
CA LEU A 537 -2.62 8.07 20.31
C LEU A 537 -1.11 7.78 20.45
N CYS A 538 -0.57 6.84 19.68
CA CYS A 538 0.86 6.54 19.66
C CYS A 538 1.71 7.77 19.27
N LEU A 539 1.30 8.52 18.25
CA LEU A 539 2.00 9.74 17.82
C LEU A 539 1.91 10.86 18.85
N VAL A 540 0.76 11.05 19.50
CA VAL A 540 0.58 12.06 20.55
C VAL A 540 1.45 11.72 21.76
N LEU A 541 1.45 10.47 22.20
CA LEU A 541 2.32 10.00 23.29
C LEU A 541 3.81 10.18 22.93
N TRP A 542 4.19 9.82 21.70
CA TRP A 542 5.55 10.04 21.21
C TRP A 542 5.92 11.53 21.16
N LEU A 543 5.01 12.39 20.73
CA LEU A 543 5.22 13.84 20.69
C LEU A 543 5.50 14.40 22.09
N PHE A 544 4.74 13.98 23.10
CA PHE A 544 5.01 14.37 24.49
C PHE A 544 6.39 13.90 24.96
N LEU A 545 6.74 12.63 24.70
CA LEU A 545 8.07 12.10 25.02
C LEU A 545 9.18 12.86 24.30
N PHE A 546 9.00 13.15 23.01
CA PHE A 546 9.94 13.92 22.21
C PHE A 546 10.18 15.32 22.80
N LEU A 547 9.12 16.04 23.18
CA LEU A 547 9.23 17.36 23.79
C LEU A 547 9.93 17.32 25.15
N ILE A 548 9.62 16.31 25.99
CA ILE A 548 10.29 16.10 27.28
C ILE A 548 11.78 15.84 27.05
N ILE A 549 12.14 14.92 26.16
CA ILE A 549 13.54 14.59 25.88
C ILE A 549 14.28 15.82 25.32
N GLN A 550 13.68 16.54 24.36
CA GLN A 550 14.26 17.76 23.79
C GLN A 550 14.50 18.84 24.85
N SER A 551 13.59 19.01 25.82
CA SER A 551 13.75 19.96 26.91
C SER A 551 14.96 19.65 27.82
N LYS A 552 15.36 18.37 27.89
CA LYS A 552 16.49 17.88 28.70
C LYS A 552 17.82 17.92 27.94
N LEU A 553 17.82 18.03 26.62
CA LEU A 553 19.05 18.15 25.85
C LEU A 553 19.56 19.60 25.90
N PRO A 554 20.83 19.87 26.30
CA PRO A 554 21.36 21.21 26.32
C PRO A 554 21.28 21.82 24.93
N GLN A 555 20.70 23.02 24.83
CA GLN A 555 20.59 23.76 23.58
C GLN A 555 22.02 24.06 23.10
N GLN A 556 22.46 23.38 22.03
CA GLN A 556 23.71 23.70 21.34
C GLN A 556 23.67 25.20 21.02
N ARG A 557 24.44 25.99 21.77
CA ARG A 557 24.75 27.38 21.41
C ARG A 557 25.34 27.27 20.01
N LYS A 558 24.72 27.94 19.03
CA LYS A 558 25.37 28.17 17.73
C LYS A 558 26.75 28.73 18.05
N ILE A 559 27.78 27.95 17.80
CA ILE A 559 29.15 28.42 17.86
C ILE A 559 29.21 29.51 16.80
N ASN A 560 29.27 30.77 17.24
CA ASN A 560 29.40 31.90 16.33
C ASN A 560 30.82 31.80 15.80
N TYR A 561 31.00 31.21 14.61
CA TYR A 561 32.31 31.08 13.97
C TYR A 561 32.98 32.45 13.79
N SER A 562 32.21 33.53 13.66
CA SER A 562 32.72 34.90 13.70
C SER A 562 33.36 35.29 15.05
N SER A 563 32.88 34.76 16.16
CA SER A 563 33.48 34.96 17.50
C SER A 563 34.74 34.14 17.68
N LEU A 564 34.84 32.95 17.06
CA LEU A 564 36.06 32.14 17.08
C LEU A 564 37.13 32.74 16.17
N LEU A 565 36.75 33.17 14.96
CA LEU A 565 37.67 33.86 14.05
C LEU A 565 38.12 35.22 14.59
N ALA A 566 37.25 35.94 15.30
CA ALA A 566 37.64 37.19 15.97
C ALA A 566 38.56 36.96 17.17
N ALA A 567 38.40 35.85 17.90
CA ALA A 567 39.29 35.46 19.01
C ALA A 567 40.67 35.02 18.51
N ASP A 568 40.73 34.24 17.42
CA ASP A 568 42.00 33.85 16.78
C ASP A 568 42.77 35.09 16.25
N LEU A 569 42.06 36.06 15.66
CA LEU A 569 42.69 37.30 15.18
C LEU A 569 43.16 38.21 16.31
N SER A 570 42.49 38.22 17.47
CA SER A 570 42.97 38.98 18.63
C SER A 570 44.22 38.35 19.24
N ASP A 571 44.32 37.02 19.31
CA ASP A 571 45.48 36.34 19.90
C ASP A 571 46.74 36.46 19.02
N VAL A 572 46.58 36.57 17.70
CA VAL A 572 47.68 36.89 16.77
C VAL A 572 48.12 38.36 16.88
N SER A 573 47.20 39.29 17.10
CA SER A 573 47.55 40.72 17.23
C SER A 573 48.33 41.05 18.50
N TYR A 574 48.20 40.27 19.58
CA TYR A 574 48.98 40.48 20.81
C TYR A 574 50.38 39.87 20.75
N SER A 575 50.63 38.92 19.85
CA SER A 575 51.95 38.27 19.73
C SER A 575 52.93 39.03 18.82
N ASP A 576 52.43 39.90 17.93
CA ASP A 576 53.29 40.74 17.08
C ASP A 576 53.82 42.01 17.79
N GLU A 577 53.14 42.53 18.82
CA GLU A 577 53.62 43.72 19.55
C GLU A 577 54.70 43.43 20.63
N GLU A 578 54.85 42.17 21.06
CA GLU A 578 55.86 41.78 22.05
C GLU A 578 57.24 41.53 21.41
N ASN A 579 57.32 41.44 20.07
CA ASN A 579 58.56 41.17 19.33
C ASN A 579 59.20 42.43 18.71
N GLU A 580 58.63 43.63 18.92
CA GLU A 580 59.20 44.91 18.47
C GLU A 580 59.86 45.73 19.61
N ARG A 581 60.04 45.15 20.79
CA ARG A 581 60.86 45.74 21.87
C ARG A 581 61.95 44.78 22.33
N ASP A 582 62.98 44.63 21.50
CA ASP A 582 64.32 44.23 21.94
C ASP A 582 65.39 44.92 21.08
#